data_AF-A0A972L5V9-F1
#
_entry.id   AF-A0A972L5V9-F1
#
_cell.length_a   1.000
_cell.length_b   1.000
_cell.length_c   1.000
_cell.angle_alpha   90.00
_cell.angle_beta   90.00
_cell.angle_gamma   90.00
#
_symmetry.space_group_name_H-M   'P 1'
#
loop_
_entity.id
_entity.type
_entity.pdbx_description
1 polymer ?
#
loop_
_entity_poly.entity_id
_entity_poly.type
_entity_poly.pdbx_seq_one_letter_code
_entity_poly.pdbx_strand_id
1 'polypeptide(L)'
;MPEMIADNIKKTLILFGLLSFLLVACPREETMIPGTIRYISLEGGFYGIVSKDGRRYDPVNLPAPFRKDNLPVRFRGKVLKDRVGFHMWGEIFEIEGIVRDEGTQNNTPREGPARR
;
A
#
# COMPACT_ATOMS: atom_id res chain seq x y z
N MET A 1 -12.20 -0.33 61.23
CA MET A 1 -11.24 -0.48 60.12
C MET A 1 -12.01 -0.84 58.83
N PRO A 2 -12.51 0.14 58.04
CA PRO A 2 -13.17 -0.11 56.75
C PRO A 2 -12.32 0.24 55.51
N GLU A 3 -11.12 0.81 55.69
CA GLU A 3 -10.26 1.29 54.59
C GLU A 3 -9.69 0.18 53.69
N MET A 4 -9.61 -1.08 54.16
CA MET A 4 -9.03 -2.18 53.36
C MET A 4 -9.93 -2.69 52.22
N ILE A 5 -11.25 -2.48 52.28
CA ILE A 5 -12.19 -2.96 51.23
C ILE A 5 -12.19 -2.00 50.04
N ALA A 6 -12.13 -0.69 50.30
CA ALA A 6 -12.18 0.33 49.27
C ALA A 6 -10.92 0.36 48.38
N ASP A 7 -9.74 0.04 48.92
CA ASP A 7 -8.47 0.06 48.19
C ASP A 7 -8.35 -1.13 47.20
N ASN A 8 -8.81 -2.33 47.57
CA ASN A 8 -8.82 -3.50 46.68
C ASN A 8 -9.85 -3.39 45.55
N ILE A 9 -10.98 -2.71 45.78
CA ILE A 9 -11.98 -2.43 44.74
C ILE A 9 -11.43 -1.43 43.72
N LYS A 10 -10.73 -0.38 44.17
CA LYS A 10 -10.04 0.58 43.29
C LYS A 10 -8.92 -0.08 42.49
N LYS A 11 -8.09 -0.92 43.13
CA LYS A 11 -7.02 -1.68 42.48
C LYS A 11 -7.55 -2.67 41.42
N THR A 12 -8.68 -3.33 41.69
CA THR A 12 -9.32 -4.25 40.73
C THR A 12 -9.93 -3.52 39.53
N LEU A 13 -10.53 -2.35 39.74
CA LEU A 13 -11.08 -1.51 38.66
C LEU A 13 -9.97 -0.94 37.76
N ILE A 14 -8.84 -0.56 38.36
CA ILE A 14 -7.65 -0.06 37.64
C ILE A 14 -6.99 -1.18 36.84
N LEU A 15 -6.93 -2.41 37.37
CA LEU A 15 -6.33 -3.56 36.70
C LEU A 15 -7.17 -4.06 35.51
N PHE A 16 -8.50 -4.06 35.61
CA PHE A 16 -9.40 -4.43 34.51
C PHE A 16 -9.46 -3.37 33.39
N GLY A 17 -9.32 -2.08 33.74
CA GLY A 17 -9.21 -0.99 32.77
C GLY A 17 -7.91 -1.02 31.97
N LEU A 18 -6.78 -1.33 32.63
CA LEU A 18 -5.46 -1.46 31.98
C LEU A 18 -5.35 -2.70 31.08
N LEU A 19 -5.98 -3.82 31.47
CA LEU A 19 -5.97 -5.04 30.67
C LEU A 19 -6.84 -4.94 29.41
N SER A 20 -7.95 -4.18 29.49
CA SER A 20 -8.87 -3.99 28.36
C SER A 20 -8.35 -3.01 27.30
N PHE A 21 -7.45 -2.09 27.66
CA PHE A 21 -6.86 -1.13 26.72
C PHE A 21 -5.65 -1.69 25.95
N LEU A 22 -5.08 -2.82 26.39
CA LEU A 22 -3.87 -3.40 25.79
C LEU A 22 -4.14 -4.23 24.52
N LEU A 23 -5.40 -4.59 24.24
CA LEU A 23 -5.77 -5.56 23.21
C LEU A 23 -6.49 -4.99 21.97
N VAL A 24 -6.35 -3.69 21.69
CA VAL A 24 -6.74 -3.13 20.38
C VAL A 24 -5.49 -2.75 19.58
N ALA A 25 -4.57 -3.71 19.44
CA ALA A 25 -3.61 -3.70 18.34
C ALA A 25 -4.29 -4.40 17.15
N CYS A 26 -5.21 -3.70 16.48
CA CYS A 26 -5.72 -4.17 15.20
C CYS A 26 -4.59 -4.01 14.19
N PRO A 27 -4.03 -5.08 13.60
CA PRO A 27 -3.02 -4.91 12.56
C PRO A 27 -3.65 -4.10 11.44
N ARG A 28 -3.00 -3.00 11.05
CA ARG A 28 -3.42 -2.18 9.92
C ARG A 28 -3.20 -3.03 8.67
N GLU A 29 -4.26 -3.71 8.21
CA GLU A 29 -4.33 -4.33 6.90
C GLU A 29 -4.23 -3.20 5.87
N GLU A 30 -3.00 -2.83 5.50
CA GLU A 30 -2.77 -1.73 4.55
C GLU A 30 -3.04 -2.26 3.13
N THR A 31 -4.26 -2.01 2.67
CA THR A 31 -4.75 -2.43 1.35
C THR A 31 -3.82 -1.97 0.24
N MET A 32 -3.43 -2.91 -0.63
CA MET A 32 -2.61 -2.61 -1.81
C MET A 32 -3.38 -1.73 -2.79
N ILE A 33 -2.76 -0.63 -3.22
CA ILE A 33 -3.27 0.34 -4.18
C ILE A 33 -3.08 -0.20 -5.60
N PRO A 34 -4.12 -0.26 -6.44
CA PRO A 34 -3.97 -0.63 -7.84
C PRO A 34 -3.40 0.54 -8.66
N GLY A 35 -2.46 0.26 -9.55
CA GLY A 35 -1.88 1.24 -10.44
C GLY A 35 -1.16 0.62 -11.63
N THR A 36 -0.54 1.47 -12.43
CA THR A 36 0.21 1.10 -13.63
C THR A 36 1.57 1.77 -13.59
N ILE A 37 2.62 1.00 -13.81
CA ILE A 37 3.97 1.54 -14.01
C ILE A 37 3.98 2.30 -15.33
N ARG A 38 4.46 3.54 -15.29
CA ARG A 38 4.64 4.38 -16.46
C ARG A 38 6.09 4.83 -16.56
N TYR A 39 6.62 4.81 -17.78
CA TYR A 39 7.85 5.55 -18.09
C TYR A 39 7.51 7.01 -18.36
N ILE A 40 8.23 7.92 -17.73
CA ILE A 40 8.10 9.37 -17.87
C ILE A 40 9.40 9.88 -18.47
N SER A 41 9.33 10.58 -19.60
CA SER A 41 10.50 11.04 -20.35
C SER A 41 11.04 12.42 -19.90
N LEU A 42 10.79 12.82 -18.65
CA LEU A 42 11.34 14.05 -18.08
C LEU A 42 12.74 13.81 -17.52
N GLU A 43 13.64 14.79 -17.62
CA GLU A 43 14.96 14.79 -16.96
C GLU A 43 15.85 13.55 -17.22
N GLY A 44 15.83 13.00 -18.44
CA GLY A 44 16.58 11.78 -18.78
C GLY A 44 15.80 10.49 -18.52
N GLY A 45 14.61 10.58 -17.94
CA GLY A 45 13.60 9.56 -17.91
C GLY A 45 13.61 8.70 -16.65
N PHE A 46 12.43 8.42 -16.12
CA PHE A 46 12.24 7.62 -14.91
C PHE A 46 10.94 6.81 -14.97
N TYR A 47 10.78 5.90 -14.01
CA TYR A 47 9.55 5.10 -13.88
C TYR A 47 8.76 5.56 -12.66
N GLY A 48 7.50 5.92 -12.88
CA GLY A 48 6.53 6.26 -11.84
C GLY A 48 5.36 5.28 -11.81
N ILE A 49 4.52 5.39 -10.78
CA ILE A 49 3.27 4.63 -10.69
C ILE A 49 2.10 5.60 -10.78
N VAL A 50 1.17 5.34 -11.70
CA VAL A 50 -0.09 6.06 -11.79
C VAL A 50 -1.20 5.16 -11.25
N SER A 51 -1.86 5.57 -10.17
CA SER A 51 -2.97 4.80 -9.60
C SER A 51 -4.23 4.92 -10.47
N LYS A 52 -5.22 4.04 -10.24
CA LYS A 52 -6.48 4.07 -11.01
C LYS A 52 -7.25 5.38 -10.88
N ASP A 53 -7.10 6.10 -9.77
CA ASP A 53 -7.70 7.42 -9.53
C ASP A 53 -6.83 8.59 -10.03
N GLY A 54 -5.73 8.30 -10.74
CA GLY A 54 -4.90 9.29 -11.41
C GLY A 54 -3.82 9.94 -10.53
N ARG A 55 -3.68 9.53 -9.27
CA ARG A 55 -2.55 9.97 -8.43
C ARG A 55 -1.24 9.43 -8.99
N ARG A 56 -0.18 10.21 -8.80
CA ARG A 56 1.17 9.95 -9.31
C ARG A 56 2.10 9.73 -8.14
N TYR A 57 2.78 8.59 -8.15
CA TYR A 57 3.76 8.21 -7.15
C TYR A 57 5.12 8.10 -7.81
N ASP A 58 6.10 8.79 -7.25
CA ASP A 58 7.50 8.81 -7.66
C ASP A 58 8.31 7.89 -6.72
N PRO A 59 8.49 6.60 -7.09
CA PRO A 59 9.04 5.60 -6.20
C PRO A 59 10.57 5.70 -6.08
N VAL A 60 11.07 5.87 -4.86
CA VAL A 60 12.53 5.95 -4.61
C VAL A 60 13.26 4.60 -4.71
N ASN A 61 12.51 3.49 -4.64
CA ASN A 61 13.04 2.13 -4.53
C ASN A 61 12.35 1.13 -5.48
N LEU A 62 11.91 1.57 -6.67
CA LEU A 62 11.24 0.69 -7.64
C LEU A 62 12.14 -0.48 -8.08
N PRO A 63 11.77 -1.75 -7.81
CA PRO A 63 12.60 -2.89 -8.15
C PRO A 63 12.72 -3.07 -9.66
N ALA A 64 13.89 -3.49 -10.14
CA ALA A 64 14.19 -3.64 -11.56
C ALA A 64 13.16 -4.49 -12.35
N PRO A 65 12.61 -5.61 -11.83
CA PRO A 65 11.61 -6.41 -12.54
C PRO A 65 10.27 -5.70 -12.83
N PHE A 66 10.03 -4.56 -12.19
CA PHE A 66 8.85 -3.73 -12.38
C PHE A 66 9.10 -2.51 -13.27
N ARG A 67 10.35 -2.25 -13.70
CA ARG A 67 10.70 -1.14 -14.60
C ARG A 67 10.32 -1.43 -16.05
N LYS A 68 9.02 -1.58 -16.28
CA LYS A 68 8.42 -1.83 -17.59
C LYS A 68 7.22 -0.92 -17.76
N ASP A 69 7.20 -0.14 -18.84
CA ASP A 69 6.07 0.74 -19.13
C ASP A 69 4.79 -0.08 -19.35
N ASN A 70 3.67 0.48 -18.91
CA ASN A 70 2.34 -0.13 -18.93
C ASN A 70 2.22 -1.46 -18.15
N LEU A 71 3.06 -1.69 -17.14
CA LEU A 71 2.92 -2.86 -16.27
C LEU A 71 1.85 -2.61 -15.19
N PRO A 72 0.72 -3.34 -15.18
CA PRO A 72 -0.27 -3.24 -14.12
C PRO A 72 0.27 -3.86 -12.82
N VAL A 73 0.08 -3.15 -11.72
CA VAL A 73 0.64 -3.50 -10.40
C VAL A 73 -0.36 -3.21 -9.28
N ARG A 74 -0.17 -3.90 -8.17
CA ARG A 74 -0.69 -3.52 -6.86
C ARG A 74 0.49 -3.19 -5.96
N PHE A 75 0.42 -2.08 -5.23
CA PHE A 75 1.54 -1.62 -4.40
C PHE A 75 1.07 -0.99 -3.09
N ARG A 76 1.92 -1.00 -2.06
CA ARG A 76 1.71 -0.29 -0.80
C ARG A 76 3.01 0.28 -0.28
N GLY A 77 2.90 1.18 0.68
CA GLY A 77 4.04 1.84 1.30
C GLY A 77 3.67 3.26 1.71
N LYS A 78 4.67 4.14 1.78
CA LYS A 78 4.54 5.44 2.46
C LYS A 78 4.92 6.59 1.55
N VAL A 79 4.14 7.67 1.64
CA VAL A 79 4.50 8.97 1.06
C VAL A 79 5.50 9.66 1.97
N LEU A 80 6.65 10.05 1.42
CA LEU A 80 7.70 10.76 2.12
C LEU A 80 7.45 12.27 2.06
N LYS A 81 6.58 12.77 2.95
CA LYS A 81 6.11 14.18 2.94
C LYS A 81 7.21 15.23 3.16
N ASP A 82 8.29 14.85 3.84
CA ASP A 82 9.40 15.76 4.15
C ASP A 82 10.45 15.82 3.03
N ARG A 83 10.19 15.18 1.88
CA ARG A 83 11.08 15.18 0.73
C ARG A 83 10.45 15.90 -0.45
N VAL A 84 11.19 16.87 -0.99
CA VAL A 84 10.89 17.45 -2.29
C VAL A 84 11.44 16.51 -3.35
N GLY A 85 10.57 16.03 -4.24
CA GLY A 85 10.96 15.14 -5.33
C GLY A 85 11.77 15.85 -6.39
N PHE A 86 12.86 15.21 -6.84
CA PHE A 86 13.71 15.74 -7.90
C PHE A 86 12.94 15.97 -9.20
N HIS A 87 12.05 15.03 -9.55
CA HIS A 87 11.30 15.06 -10.80
C HIS A 87 10.09 15.99 -10.80
N MET A 88 9.71 16.53 -9.63
CA MET A 88 8.54 17.40 -9.44
C MET A 88 7.24 16.90 -10.13
N TRP A 89 7.07 15.57 -10.25
CA TRP A 89 6.01 14.96 -11.07
C TRP A 89 4.89 14.31 -10.24
N GLY A 90 5.22 13.79 -9.06
CA GLY A 90 4.30 13.05 -8.19
C GLY A 90 4.77 13.04 -6.74
N GLU A 91 4.01 12.37 -5.88
CA GLU A 91 4.35 12.20 -4.46
C GLU A 91 5.53 11.23 -4.32
N ILE A 92 6.58 11.65 -3.60
CA ILE A 92 7.71 10.76 -3.33
C ILE A 92 7.24 9.60 -2.46
N PHE A 93 7.50 8.39 -2.95
CA PHE A 93 6.91 7.18 -2.39
C PHE A 93 7.97 6.12 -2.12
N GLU A 94 7.93 5.53 -0.93
CA GLU A 94 8.72 4.35 -0.58
C GLU A 94 7.83 3.12 -0.66
N ILE A 95 8.19 2.18 -1.54
CA ILE A 95 7.46 0.93 -1.73
C ILE A 95 7.85 -0.04 -0.62
N GLU A 96 6.85 -0.49 0.14
CA GLU A 96 7.00 -1.56 1.13
C GLU A 96 6.52 -2.92 0.58
N GLY A 97 5.67 -2.91 -0.44
CA GLY A 97 5.23 -4.11 -1.13
C GLY A 97 4.71 -3.79 -2.53
N ILE A 98 5.06 -4.62 -3.51
CA ILE A 98 4.60 -4.49 -4.89
C ILE A 98 4.48 -5.87 -5.54
N VAL A 99 3.36 -6.08 -6.25
CA VAL A 99 3.07 -7.29 -7.01
C VAL A 99 2.49 -6.91 -8.37
N ARG A 100 2.64 -7.79 -9.36
CA ARG A 100 1.97 -7.61 -10.66
C ARG A 100 0.48 -7.81 -10.47
N ASP A 101 -0.33 -6.96 -11.10
CA ASP A 101 -1.77 -7.18 -11.17
C ASP A 101 -2.02 -8.03 -12.42
N GLU A 102 -2.01 -9.35 -12.24
CA GLU A 102 -2.10 -10.36 -13.31
C GLU A 102 -3.49 -10.44 -13.97
N GLY A 103 -4.23 -9.33 -14.00
CA GLY A 103 -5.63 -9.19 -14.43
C GLY A 103 -6.13 -10.36 -15.25
N THR A 104 -7.08 -11.13 -14.69
CA THR A 104 -7.69 -12.34 -15.22
C THR A 104 -7.43 -12.55 -16.72
N GLN A 105 -6.35 -13.25 -17.07
CA GLN A 105 -6.19 -13.72 -18.44
C GLN A 105 -7.25 -14.82 -18.64
N ASN A 106 -8.42 -14.43 -19.14
CA ASN A 106 -9.33 -15.34 -19.81
C ASN A 106 -8.78 -15.54 -21.22
N ASN A 107 -7.71 -16.32 -21.33
CA ASN A 107 -7.27 -16.92 -22.59
C ASN A 107 -8.26 -18.03 -22.95
N THR A 108 -9.47 -17.64 -23.37
CA THR A 108 -10.28 -18.47 -24.25
C THR A 108 -9.69 -18.30 -25.65
N PRO A 109 -9.11 -19.34 -26.26
CA PRO A 109 -8.84 -19.31 -27.69
C PRO A 109 -10.17 -19.03 -28.39
N ARG A 110 -10.27 -17.89 -29.09
CA ARG A 110 -11.38 -17.69 -30.02
C ARG A 110 -11.16 -18.71 -31.14
N GLU A 111 -11.86 -19.84 -31.05
CA GLU A 111 -12.03 -20.75 -32.18
C GLU A 111 -12.45 -19.90 -33.38
N GLY A 112 -11.58 -19.87 -34.39
CA GLY A 112 -11.88 -19.24 -35.66
C GLY A 112 -13.11 -19.91 -36.27
N PRO A 113 -13.89 -19.19 -37.09
CA PRO A 113 -15.10 -19.76 -37.66
C PRO A 113 -14.77 -21.05 -38.41
N ALA A 114 -15.46 -22.13 -38.05
CA ALA A 114 -15.43 -23.38 -38.80
C ALA A 114 -15.86 -23.06 -40.25
N ARG A 115 -14.87 -22.97 -41.15
CA ARG A 115 -15.14 -22.98 -42.58
C ARG A 115 -15.49 -24.41 -42.94
N ARG A 116 -16.78 -24.65 -43.19
CA ARG A 116 -17.30 -25.58 -44.20
C ARG A 116 -18.76 -25.28 -44.48
#